data_AF-A0A2W0AZD4-F1
#
_entry.id   AF-A0A2W0AZD4-F1
#
_cell.length_a   1.000
_cell.length_b   1.000
_cell.length_c   1.000
_cell.angle_alpha   90.00
_cell.angle_beta   90.00
_cell.angle_gamma   90.00
#
_symmetry.space_group_name_H-M   'P 1'
#
loop_
_entity.id
_entity.type
_entity.pdbx_description
1 polymer ?
#
loop_
_entity_poly.entity_id
_entity_poly.type
_entity_poly.pdbx_seq_one_letter_code
_entity_poly.pdbx_strand_id
1 'polypeptide(L)'
;MHKAVTITLAVVLAAATAGLAAGGKHWEKVPDPQTDYQAYTAYRLRKHFPNIELTNQDGKKLRFYEDLIKGKIVVIQFMFTDCTRLCPMVTPNLVKVQQELEKEAPGEVNIVSISVDPDHDKPEALKAYATKFHVGPRWQFLTGRKSDVKRLRRELGVLDPEETTYEHMNVVTIGREPTGQWFCMRAL
;
A
#
# COMPACT_ATOMS: atom_id res chain seq x y z
N MET A 1 -61.26 16.35 31.86
CA MET A 1 -61.22 15.78 30.49
C MET A 1 -61.21 16.93 29.49
N HIS A 2 -60.24 16.90 28.56
CA HIS A 2 -60.08 17.72 27.32
C HIS A 2 -59.79 19.23 27.49
N LYS A 3 -58.51 19.62 27.57
CA LYS A 3 -57.55 19.97 26.48
C LYS A 3 -57.81 21.35 25.85
N ALA A 4 -57.06 22.35 26.31
CA ALA A 4 -56.69 23.53 25.54
C ALA A 4 -55.43 23.20 24.69
N VAL A 5 -55.30 23.84 23.53
CA VAL A 5 -54.09 24.47 22.97
C VAL A 5 -54.40 24.76 21.49
N THR A 6 -54.69 26.03 21.22
CA THR A 6 -54.80 26.59 19.86
C THR A 6 -53.40 26.97 19.41
N ILE A 7 -52.89 26.35 18.35
CA ILE A 7 -51.56 26.63 17.80
C ILE A 7 -51.67 27.78 16.78
N THR A 8 -50.87 28.81 17.01
CA THR A 8 -50.70 30.01 16.17
C THR A 8 -50.15 29.64 14.78
N LEU A 9 -50.82 30.10 13.73
CA LEU A 9 -50.34 30.08 12.34
C LEU A 9 -49.89 31.48 11.96
N ALA A 10 -48.60 31.68 11.68
CA ALA A 10 -48.14 32.88 10.97
C ALA A 10 -46.76 32.72 10.30
N VAL A 11 -46.79 32.62 8.96
CA VAL A 11 -46.05 33.39 7.93
C VAL A 11 -44.50 33.34 8.00
N VAL A 12 -43.72 33.11 6.94
CA VAL A 12 -43.46 33.99 5.77
C VAL A 12 -42.56 33.27 4.75
N LEU A 13 -42.90 33.45 3.46
CA LEU A 13 -42.08 33.17 2.26
C LEU A 13 -40.69 33.83 2.30
N ALA A 14 -39.64 33.08 1.94
CA ALA A 14 -38.49 33.64 1.20
C ALA A 14 -37.85 32.48 0.42
N ALA A 15 -38.22 32.33 -0.85
CA ALA A 15 -37.46 32.83 -2.00
C ALA A 15 -36.30 31.91 -2.37
N ALA A 16 -36.52 31.16 -3.44
CA ALA A 16 -35.50 30.41 -4.15
C ALA A 16 -34.40 31.35 -4.66
N THR A 17 -33.16 31.09 -4.26
CA THR A 17 -31.96 31.48 -5.01
C THR A 17 -31.13 30.23 -5.27
N ALA A 18 -31.28 29.71 -6.48
CA ALA A 18 -30.22 28.92 -7.09
C ALA A 18 -29.03 29.85 -7.33
N GLY A 19 -27.84 29.46 -6.87
CA GLY A 19 -26.64 30.29 -7.03
C GLY A 19 -25.34 29.62 -6.58
N LEU A 20 -24.76 28.81 -7.47
CA LEU A 20 -23.33 28.50 -7.60
C LEU A 20 -22.50 28.21 -6.33
N ALA A 21 -22.19 26.93 -6.12
CA ALA A 21 -20.90 26.53 -5.55
C ALA A 21 -20.30 25.34 -6.33
N ALA A 22 -20.24 25.48 -7.66
CA ALA A 22 -19.37 24.67 -8.49
C ALA A 22 -17.97 25.31 -8.51
N GLY A 23 -16.94 24.56 -8.10
CA GLY A 23 -15.56 24.85 -8.51
C GLY A 23 -14.56 25.36 -7.47
N GLY A 24 -14.81 25.22 -6.17
CA GLY A 24 -13.75 25.45 -5.18
C GLY A 24 -12.70 24.34 -5.25
N LYS A 25 -11.47 24.63 -5.72
CA LYS A 25 -10.33 23.71 -5.58
C LYS A 25 -10.16 23.39 -4.10
N HIS A 26 -10.57 22.19 -3.69
CA HIS A 26 -10.36 21.69 -2.34
C HIS A 26 -8.85 21.49 -2.16
N TRP A 27 -8.19 22.49 -1.58
CA TRP A 27 -6.78 22.36 -1.23
C TRP A 27 -6.73 21.56 0.06
N GLU A 28 -6.08 20.40 -0.02
CA GLU A 28 -5.84 19.57 1.14
C GLU A 28 -4.86 20.30 2.07
N LYS A 29 -5.24 20.51 3.34
CA LYS A 29 -4.42 21.23 4.30
C LYS A 29 -3.10 20.47 4.54
N VAL A 30 -1.97 21.16 4.34
CA VAL A 30 -0.63 20.60 4.62
C VAL A 30 -0.38 20.69 6.13
N PRO A 31 -0.02 19.58 6.81
CA PRO A 31 0.37 19.62 8.22
C PRO A 31 1.63 20.48 8.42
N ASP A 32 1.70 21.19 9.54
CA ASP A 32 2.88 21.99 9.87
C ASP A 32 3.95 21.09 10.53
N PRO A 33 5.17 20.97 9.96
CA PRO A 33 6.22 20.11 10.48
C PRO A 33 6.71 20.49 11.88
N GLN A 34 6.46 21.73 12.34
CA GLN A 34 6.85 22.17 13.68
C GLN A 34 5.89 21.68 14.77
N THR A 35 4.62 21.50 14.42
CA THR A 35 3.56 21.11 15.37
C THR A 35 3.18 19.64 15.26
N ASP A 36 3.30 19.04 14.07
CA ASP A 36 3.04 17.61 13.85
C ASP A 36 3.94 17.04 12.75
N TYR A 37 5.16 16.66 13.15
CA TYR A 37 6.17 16.09 12.25
C TYR A 37 5.74 14.74 11.65
N GLN A 38 4.98 13.93 12.40
CA GLN A 38 4.51 12.62 11.93
C GLN A 38 3.46 12.78 10.84
N ALA A 39 2.45 13.64 11.05
CA ALA A 39 1.46 13.94 10.02
C ALA A 39 2.08 14.60 8.79
N TYR A 40 3.06 15.49 8.96
CA TYR A 40 3.79 16.08 7.84
C TYR A 40 4.58 15.02 7.03
N THR A 41 5.22 14.08 7.72
CA THR A 41 5.98 13.00 7.06
C THR A 41 5.06 12.05 6.31
N ALA A 42 3.94 11.63 6.93
CA ALA A 42 2.90 10.86 6.25
C ALA A 42 2.31 11.63 5.03
N TYR A 43 2.06 12.93 5.17
CA TYR A 43 1.62 13.81 4.06
C TYR A 43 2.62 13.83 2.89
N ARG A 44 3.93 13.88 3.18
CA ARG A 44 4.96 13.89 2.13
C ARG A 44 5.06 12.53 1.44
N LEU A 45 5.04 11.45 2.22
CA LEU A 45 5.18 10.09 1.72
C LEU A 45 3.98 9.65 0.87
N ARG A 46 2.74 9.99 1.26
CA ARG A 46 1.56 9.69 0.43
C ARG A 46 1.60 10.38 -0.94
N LYS A 47 2.22 11.56 -1.03
CA LYS A 47 2.42 12.26 -2.33
C LYS A 47 3.58 11.66 -3.12
N HIS A 48 4.47 10.92 -2.46
CA HIS A 48 5.64 10.29 -3.06
C HIS A 48 5.34 8.89 -3.61
N PHE A 49 4.57 8.07 -2.89
CA PHE A 49 4.23 6.73 -3.36
C PHE A 49 3.29 6.76 -4.56
N PRO A 50 3.66 6.13 -5.70
CA PRO A 50 2.82 6.15 -6.87
C PRO A 50 1.66 5.16 -6.70
N ASN A 51 0.43 5.57 -7.02
CA ASN A 51 -0.76 4.73 -6.88
C ASN A 51 -1.00 3.85 -8.14
N ILE A 52 -0.01 3.02 -8.46
CA ILE A 52 0.03 2.22 -9.69
C ILE A 52 -0.84 0.98 -9.56
N GLU A 53 -1.56 0.61 -10.62
CA GLU A 53 -2.29 -0.66 -10.70
C GLU A 53 -1.33 -1.83 -10.96
N LEU A 54 -1.42 -2.84 -10.10
CA LEU A 54 -0.70 -4.11 -10.16
C LEU A 54 -1.73 -5.25 -10.17
N THR A 55 -1.30 -6.45 -10.54
CA THR A 55 -2.13 -7.67 -10.50
C THR A 55 -1.54 -8.67 -9.53
N ASN A 56 -2.34 -9.22 -8.64
CA ASN A 56 -1.88 -10.20 -7.65
C ASN A 56 -1.89 -11.65 -8.19
N GLN A 57 -1.44 -12.60 -7.36
CA GLN A 57 -1.40 -14.03 -7.67
C GLN A 57 -2.78 -14.65 -7.96
N ASP A 58 -3.87 -14.01 -7.56
CA ASP A 58 -5.24 -14.44 -7.80
C ASP A 58 -5.88 -13.72 -8.99
N GLY A 59 -5.10 -12.97 -9.77
CA GLY A 59 -5.57 -12.19 -10.92
C GLY A 59 -6.32 -10.90 -10.53
N LYS A 60 -6.34 -10.53 -9.25
CA LYS A 60 -7.01 -9.32 -8.76
C LYS A 60 -6.14 -8.10 -9.02
N LYS A 61 -6.74 -7.05 -9.58
CA LYS A 61 -6.14 -5.73 -9.72
C LYS A 61 -6.14 -5.00 -8.39
N LEU A 62 -4.98 -4.46 -7.99
CA LEU A 62 -4.76 -3.72 -6.76
C LEU A 62 -3.94 -2.47 -7.05
N ARG A 63 -4.31 -1.34 -6.45
CA ARG A 63 -3.57 -0.09 -6.52
C ARG A 63 -2.54 -0.05 -5.40
N PHE A 64 -1.28 0.19 -5.76
CA PHE A 64 -0.15 0.07 -4.83
C PHE A 64 -0.39 0.88 -3.55
N TYR A 65 -0.64 2.18 -3.64
CA TYR A 65 -0.81 2.98 -2.43
C TYR A 65 -2.16 2.71 -1.74
N GLU A 66 -3.28 2.82 -2.45
CA GLU A 66 -4.61 2.74 -1.83
C GLU A 66 -4.94 1.36 -1.25
N ASP A 67 -4.59 0.28 -1.95
CA ASP A 67 -4.94 -1.07 -1.53
C ASP A 67 -3.86 -1.74 -0.67
N LEU A 68 -2.59 -1.35 -0.78
CA LEU A 68 -1.49 -2.07 -0.09
C LEU A 68 -0.81 -1.27 1.02
N ILE A 69 -0.78 0.07 0.92
CA ILE A 69 0.07 0.90 1.80
C ILE A 69 -0.75 1.77 2.75
N LYS A 70 -1.80 2.42 2.24
CA LYS A 70 -2.58 3.43 2.99
C LYS A 70 -3.14 2.85 4.29
N GLY A 71 -2.83 3.48 5.42
CA GLY A 71 -3.33 3.08 6.72
C GLY A 71 -2.75 1.79 7.28
N LYS A 72 -1.70 1.23 6.68
CA LYS A 72 -1.21 -0.14 6.96
C LYS A 72 0.22 -0.15 7.49
N ILE A 73 0.55 -1.24 8.18
CA ILE A 73 1.93 -1.70 8.34
C ILE A 73 2.21 -2.67 7.19
N VAL A 74 3.30 -2.45 6.48
CA VAL A 74 3.64 -3.21 5.28
C VAL A 74 5.10 -3.62 5.30
N VAL A 75 5.34 -4.88 4.92
CA VAL A 75 6.66 -5.41 4.58
C VAL A 75 6.69 -5.61 3.07
N ILE A 76 7.63 -4.97 2.38
CA ILE A 76 7.77 -4.99 0.92
C ILE A 76 9.08 -5.66 0.56
N GLN A 77 9.04 -6.60 -0.37
CA GLN A 77 10.21 -7.17 -1.01
C GLN A 77 10.04 -7.23 -2.53
N PHE A 78 11.16 -7.16 -3.24
CA PHE A 78 11.23 -7.43 -4.68
C PHE A 78 11.79 -8.84 -4.90
N MET A 79 11.20 -9.59 -5.84
CA MET A 79 11.56 -11.00 -6.09
C MET A 79 11.30 -11.38 -7.55
N PHE A 80 11.64 -12.60 -7.94
CA PHE A 80 11.10 -13.24 -9.14
C PHE A 80 11.04 -14.76 -8.95
N THR A 81 10.12 -15.46 -9.62
CA THR A 81 9.83 -16.87 -9.26
C THR A 81 10.95 -17.83 -9.65
N ASP A 82 11.70 -17.52 -10.71
CA ASP A 82 12.80 -18.33 -11.22
C ASP A 82 14.14 -18.07 -10.50
N CYS A 83 14.15 -17.28 -9.43
CA CYS A 83 15.38 -17.01 -8.69
C CYS A 83 15.89 -18.28 -7.99
N THR A 84 17.07 -18.75 -8.39
CA THR A 84 17.69 -19.97 -7.85
C THR A 84 18.62 -19.73 -6.66
N ARG A 85 18.79 -18.48 -6.23
CA ARG A 85 19.75 -18.09 -5.17
C ARG A 85 19.07 -17.50 -3.94
N LEU A 86 18.67 -16.22 -4.00
CA LEU A 86 18.32 -15.44 -2.81
C LEU A 86 16.86 -15.63 -2.39
N CYS A 87 15.91 -15.55 -3.33
CA CYS A 87 14.48 -15.68 -3.03
C CYS A 87 14.09 -16.96 -2.29
N PRO A 88 14.62 -18.17 -2.62
CA PRO A 88 14.31 -19.39 -1.87
C PRO A 88 14.93 -19.41 -0.46
N MET A 89 15.90 -18.56 -0.16
CA MET A 89 16.43 -18.38 1.20
C MET A 89 15.62 -17.35 2.01
N VAL A 90 15.22 -16.24 1.39
CA VAL A 90 14.49 -15.15 2.06
C VAL A 90 13.03 -15.51 2.32
N THR A 91 12.34 -16.15 1.36
CA THR A 91 10.90 -16.42 1.45
C THR A 91 10.53 -17.26 2.69
N PRO A 92 11.22 -18.39 2.99
CA PRO A 92 10.94 -19.15 4.21
C PRO A 92 11.14 -18.36 5.50
N ASN A 93 12.11 -17.44 5.53
CA ASN A 93 12.33 -16.59 6.70
C ASN A 93 11.19 -15.59 6.88
N LEU A 94 10.71 -14.98 5.79
CA LEU A 94 9.53 -14.12 5.84
C LEU A 94 8.25 -14.88 6.20
N VAL A 95 8.12 -16.17 5.84
CA VAL A 95 7.02 -17.03 6.32
C VAL A 95 7.08 -17.20 7.84
N LYS A 96 8.26 -17.42 8.43
CA LYS A 96 8.41 -17.46 9.89
C LYS A 96 8.03 -16.12 10.52
N VAL A 97 8.49 -15.00 9.94
CA VAL A 97 8.10 -13.65 10.40
C VAL A 97 6.59 -13.47 10.31
N GLN A 98 5.95 -13.87 9.21
CA GLN A 98 4.50 -13.83 9.05
C GLN A 98 3.82 -14.60 10.18
N GLN A 99 4.26 -15.83 10.47
CA GLN A 99 3.69 -16.66 11.52
C GLN A 99 3.79 -16.01 12.90
N GLU A 100 4.92 -15.37 13.23
CA GLU A 100 5.06 -14.65 14.51
C GLU A 100 4.20 -13.38 14.53
N LEU A 101 4.13 -12.64 13.43
CA LEU A 101 3.26 -11.47 13.31
C LEU A 101 1.77 -11.81 13.45
N GLU A 102 1.33 -12.97 12.94
CA GLU A 102 -0.05 -13.44 13.14
C GLU A 102 -0.34 -13.81 14.61
N LYS A 103 0.67 -14.16 15.41
CA LYS A 103 0.50 -14.45 16.85
C LYS A 103 0.47 -13.16 17.68
N GLU A 104 1.42 -12.26 17.42
CA GLU A 104 1.66 -11.07 18.24
C GLU A 104 0.80 -9.86 17.83
N ALA A 105 0.50 -9.74 16.53
CA ALA A 105 -0.22 -8.61 15.94
C ALA A 105 -1.18 -9.07 14.83
N PRO A 106 -2.16 -9.94 15.15
CA PRO A 106 -3.06 -10.54 14.17
C PRO A 106 -3.82 -9.48 13.38
N GLY A 107 -3.73 -9.54 12.05
CA GLY A 107 -4.43 -8.60 11.17
C GLY A 107 -3.68 -7.30 10.88
N GLU A 108 -2.60 -6.98 11.59
CA GLU A 108 -2.00 -5.65 11.52
C GLU A 108 -1.01 -5.46 10.38
N VAL A 109 -0.29 -6.52 10.01
CA VAL A 109 0.79 -6.45 9.01
C VAL A 109 0.38 -7.11 7.71
N ASN A 110 0.67 -6.42 6.60
CA ASN A 110 0.59 -6.96 5.25
C ASN A 110 1.98 -7.21 4.70
N ILE A 111 2.15 -8.30 3.96
CA ILE A 111 3.40 -8.57 3.25
C ILE A 111 3.13 -8.44 1.75
N VAL A 112 4.05 -7.78 1.04
CA VAL A 112 3.93 -7.48 -0.37
C VAL A 112 5.21 -7.91 -1.06
N SER A 113 5.10 -8.83 -2.00
CA SER A 113 6.20 -9.29 -2.85
C SER A 113 5.93 -8.86 -4.28
N ILE A 114 6.82 -8.05 -4.86
CA ILE A 114 6.64 -7.49 -6.20
C ILE A 114 7.65 -8.15 -7.14
N SER A 115 7.15 -8.70 -8.24
CA SER A 115 8.02 -9.29 -9.27
C SER A 115 8.82 -8.23 -9.99
N VAL A 116 10.13 -8.48 -10.14
CA VAL A 116 11.02 -7.72 -11.03
C VAL A 116 11.05 -8.25 -12.46
N ASP A 117 10.47 -9.44 -12.69
CA ASP A 117 10.38 -10.10 -13.99
C ASP A 117 8.92 -10.37 -14.40
N PRO A 118 8.14 -9.31 -14.68
CA PRO A 118 6.73 -9.46 -15.02
C PRO A 118 6.48 -10.14 -16.38
N ASP A 119 7.52 -10.33 -17.19
CA ASP A 119 7.41 -11.00 -18.48
C ASP A 119 7.17 -12.50 -18.27
N HIS A 120 7.79 -13.10 -17.24
CA HIS A 120 7.65 -14.51 -16.86
C HIS A 120 6.72 -14.72 -15.66
N ASP A 121 6.76 -13.81 -14.67
CA ASP A 121 5.97 -13.93 -13.44
C ASP A 121 4.52 -13.45 -13.65
N LYS A 122 3.72 -14.28 -14.32
CA LYS A 122 2.27 -14.12 -14.43
C LYS A 122 1.56 -14.55 -13.14
N PRO A 123 0.29 -14.18 -12.91
CA PRO A 123 -0.45 -14.55 -11.70
C PRO A 123 -0.36 -16.03 -11.34
N GLU A 124 -0.39 -16.92 -12.33
CA GLU A 124 -0.31 -18.38 -12.14
C GLU A 124 1.05 -18.80 -11.57
N ALA A 125 2.15 -18.25 -12.08
CA ALA A 125 3.50 -18.52 -11.59
C ALA A 125 3.68 -17.99 -10.17
N LEU A 126 3.19 -16.78 -9.89
CA LEU A 126 3.18 -16.19 -8.55
C LEU A 126 2.38 -17.03 -7.55
N LYS A 127 1.23 -17.58 -7.98
CA LYS A 127 0.39 -18.45 -7.16
C LYS A 127 1.06 -19.77 -6.86
N ALA A 128 1.72 -20.38 -7.85
CA ALA A 128 2.51 -21.58 -7.66
C ALA A 128 3.66 -21.34 -6.67
N TYR A 129 4.35 -20.19 -6.77
CA TYR A 129 5.40 -19.79 -5.83
C TYR A 129 4.86 -19.62 -4.40
N ALA A 130 3.77 -18.87 -4.22
CA ALA A 130 3.14 -18.67 -2.92
C ALA A 130 2.70 -20.00 -2.28
N THR A 131 2.14 -20.91 -3.08
CA THR A 131 1.71 -22.25 -2.64
C THR A 131 2.90 -23.10 -2.22
N LYS A 132 3.98 -23.12 -3.01
CA LYS A 132 5.21 -23.86 -2.72
C LYS A 132 5.80 -23.50 -1.35
N PHE A 133 5.75 -22.22 -0.98
CA PHE A 133 6.28 -21.74 0.30
C PHE A 133 5.25 -21.69 1.43
N HIS A 134 4.02 -22.18 1.21
CA HIS A 134 2.94 -22.17 2.21
C HIS A 134 2.69 -20.79 2.81
N VAL A 135 2.69 -19.78 1.96
CA VAL A 135 2.48 -18.40 2.38
C VAL A 135 1.08 -18.24 2.99
N GLY A 136 1.03 -17.60 4.17
CA GLY A 136 -0.20 -17.34 4.91
C GLY A 136 -1.02 -16.17 4.35
N PRO A 137 -2.15 -15.84 5.02
CA PRO A 137 -3.02 -14.75 4.60
C PRO A 137 -2.35 -13.38 4.65
N ARG A 138 -2.94 -12.39 3.97
CA ARG A 138 -2.45 -11.00 3.90
C ARG A 138 -1.05 -10.82 3.31
N TRP A 139 -0.57 -11.82 2.56
CA TRP A 139 0.62 -11.70 1.72
C TRP A 139 0.21 -11.69 0.25
N GLN A 140 0.53 -10.60 -0.44
CA GLN A 140 0.25 -10.41 -1.86
C GLN A 140 1.53 -10.60 -2.67
N PHE A 141 1.48 -11.43 -3.72
CA PHE A 141 2.50 -11.50 -4.76
C PHE A 141 1.97 -10.76 -5.97
N LEU A 142 2.73 -9.78 -6.47
CA LEU A 142 2.26 -8.81 -7.45
C LEU A 142 3.14 -8.80 -8.69
N THR A 143 2.49 -8.66 -9.84
CA THR A 143 3.11 -8.39 -11.15
C THR A 143 2.47 -7.15 -11.79
N GLY A 144 3.07 -6.62 -12.83
CA GLY A 144 2.61 -5.39 -13.48
C GLY A 144 3.45 -5.03 -14.70
N ARG A 145 3.30 -3.81 -15.22
CA ARG A 145 4.16 -3.37 -16.33
C ARG A 145 5.60 -3.21 -15.84
N LYS A 146 6.58 -3.64 -16.65
CA LYS A 146 8.01 -3.51 -16.33
C LYS A 146 8.42 -2.08 -15.95
N SER A 147 7.90 -1.08 -16.65
CA SER A 147 8.13 0.34 -16.35
C SER A 147 7.59 0.77 -14.98
N ASP A 148 6.45 0.21 -14.59
CA ASP A 148 5.77 0.51 -13.32
C ASP A 148 6.52 -0.11 -12.14
N VAL A 149 6.95 -1.37 -12.28
CA VAL A 149 7.80 -2.04 -11.29
C VAL A 149 9.13 -1.29 -11.13
N LYS A 150 9.79 -0.92 -12.23
CA LYS A 150 11.03 -0.13 -12.20
C LYS A 150 10.85 1.22 -11.51
N ARG A 151 9.70 1.87 -11.71
CA ARG A 151 9.36 3.09 -10.98
C ARG A 151 9.19 2.82 -9.48
N LEU A 152 8.41 1.80 -9.10
CA LEU A 152 8.22 1.45 -7.68
C LEU A 152 9.54 1.18 -6.97
N ARG A 153 10.43 0.42 -7.61
CA ARG A 153 11.79 0.17 -7.12
C ARG A 153 12.55 1.46 -6.83
N ARG A 154 12.52 2.42 -7.74
CA ARG A 154 13.16 3.74 -7.58
C ARG A 154 12.58 4.53 -6.41
N GLU A 155 11.25 4.64 -6.32
CA GLU A 155 10.57 5.41 -5.26
C GLU A 155 10.74 4.76 -3.87
N LEU A 156 10.98 3.45 -3.83
CA LEU A 156 11.31 2.70 -2.60
C LEU A 156 12.82 2.66 -2.29
N GLY A 157 13.66 3.31 -3.10
CA GLY A 157 15.12 3.34 -2.90
C GLY A 157 15.85 2.03 -3.24
N VAL A 158 15.21 1.08 -3.92
CA VAL A 158 15.76 -0.21 -4.32
C VAL A 158 16.29 -0.13 -5.76
N LEU A 159 17.46 0.49 -5.93
CA LEU A 159 18.08 0.74 -7.23
C LEU A 159 19.19 -0.26 -7.54
N ASP A 160 19.12 -0.92 -8.70
CA ASP A 160 20.29 -1.59 -9.29
C ASP A 160 20.99 -0.60 -10.25
N PRO A 161 22.29 -0.30 -10.06
CA PRO A 161 23.05 0.51 -11.01
C PRO A 161 23.17 -0.18 -12.38
N GLU A 162 23.21 -1.51 -12.37
CA GLU A 162 23.20 -2.36 -13.55
C GLU A 162 21.94 -3.24 -13.48
N GLU A 163 20.99 -3.06 -14.41
CA GLU A 163 19.69 -3.77 -14.37
C GLU A 163 19.78 -5.30 -14.57
N THR A 164 21.01 -5.82 -14.63
CA THR A 164 21.37 -7.22 -14.87
C THR A 164 21.88 -7.94 -13.63
N THR A 165 22.31 -7.22 -12.58
CA THR A 165 23.00 -7.84 -11.44
C THR A 165 22.04 -8.32 -10.36
N TYR A 166 20.80 -7.81 -10.32
CA TYR A 166 19.77 -8.17 -9.34
C TYR A 166 20.27 -8.12 -7.88
N GLU A 167 21.32 -7.34 -7.60
CA GLU A 167 22.06 -7.35 -6.34
C GLU A 167 21.24 -6.82 -5.16
N HIS A 168 20.17 -6.07 -5.42
CA HIS A 168 19.31 -5.48 -4.39
C HIS A 168 17.98 -6.22 -4.19
N MET A 169 17.83 -7.45 -4.70
CA MET A 169 16.65 -8.29 -4.43
C MET A 169 16.59 -8.85 -3.02
N ASN A 170 17.66 -8.72 -2.23
CA ASN A 170 17.66 -9.07 -0.81
C ASN A 170 17.28 -7.90 0.09
N VAL A 171 16.62 -6.86 -0.42
CA VAL A 171 16.18 -5.72 0.38
C VAL A 171 14.73 -5.93 0.82
N VAL A 172 14.49 -5.74 2.12
CA VAL A 172 13.15 -5.66 2.70
C VAL A 172 12.92 -4.24 3.20
N THR A 173 11.83 -3.65 2.74
CA THR A 173 11.35 -2.35 3.20
C THR A 173 10.18 -2.54 4.15
N ILE A 174 10.24 -1.96 5.34
CA ILE A 174 9.16 -1.99 6.33
C ILE A 174 8.63 -0.59 6.49
N GLY A 175 7.32 -0.42 6.35
CA GLY A 175 6.64 0.87 6.46
C GLY A 175 5.45 0.83 7.40
N ARG A 176 5.28 1.87 8.21
CA ARG A 176 4.02 2.18 8.91
C ARG A 176 3.52 3.50 8.34
N GLU A 177 2.55 3.43 7.42
CA GLU A 177 2.10 4.60 6.67
C GLU A 177 1.49 5.71 7.55
N PRO A 178 0.66 5.41 8.57
CA PRO A 178 0.06 6.45 9.42
C PRO A 178 1.05 7.35 10.14
N THR A 179 2.23 6.82 10.50
CA THR A 179 3.26 7.56 11.24
C THR A 179 4.40 8.03 10.34
N GLY A 180 4.37 7.66 9.06
CA GLY A 180 5.45 7.96 8.11
C GLY A 180 6.79 7.30 8.44
N GLN A 181 6.79 6.22 9.23
CA GLN A 181 8.02 5.51 9.59
C GLN A 181 8.37 4.45 8.54
N TRP A 182 9.57 4.53 7.97
CA TRP A 182 10.04 3.62 6.94
C TRP A 182 11.49 3.20 7.22
N PHE A 183 11.74 1.90 7.09
CA PHE A 183 13.05 1.30 7.30
C PHE A 183 13.37 0.37 6.13
N CYS A 184 14.64 0.33 5.75
CA CYS A 184 15.13 -0.53 4.70
C CYS A 184 16.30 -1.32 5.25
N MET A 185 16.26 -2.64 5.12
CA MET A 185 17.31 -3.54 5.59
C MET A 185 17.60 -4.61 4.54
N ARG A 186 18.83 -5.12 4.56
CA ARG A 186 19.15 -6.37 3.86
C ARG A 186 18.54 -7.54 4.63
N ALA A 187 17.92 -8.46 3.91
CA ALA A 187 17.24 -9.65 4.43
C ALA A 187 18.20 -10.78 4.81
N LEU A 188 19.49 -10.65 4.47
CA LEU A 188 20.59 -11.57 4.75
C LEU A 188 21.85 -10.77 5.09
#